data_AF-A0A7W0XFX6-F1
#
_entry.id   AF-A0A7W0XFX6-F1
#
_cell.length_a   1.000
_cell.length_b   1.000
_cell.length_c   1.000
_cell.angle_alpha   90.00
_cell.angle_beta   90.00
_cell.angle_gamma   90.00
#
_symmetry.space_group_name_H-M   'P 1'
#
loop_
_entity.id
_entity.type
_entity.pdbx_description
1 polymer ?
#
loop_
_entity_poly.entity_id
_entity_poly.type
_entity_poly.pdbx_seq_one_letter_code
_entity_poly.pdbx_strand_id
1 'polypeptide(L)'
;MQNFSPATPSKRGAVQPIYCLKTGWILVRDQYWLFVGMSAVAIILGSLVPFGIMFGPMMCGIYLSVFQRRRGQTVEFGALFKGFDFFGESVVATLVHYLPIVIIIIPFYIALYGGLFLIMPRQGRDPDPSTLIGFFAVLVVFGLIMMVLIILLSVIFTFSYPLIVDRKMSGIDAVKLSARGALANFWPLLGLLLLNGLIGFAGVLLCYVGIFLALPVTLAAIAVAYEQVFGLGEVPGPILPPPPPSFT
;
A
#
# COMPACT_ATOMS: atom_id res chain seq x y z
N MET A 1 12.14 25.18 9.03
CA MET A 1 12.59 24.39 7.87
C MET A 1 13.78 23.55 8.33
N GLN A 2 13.54 22.31 8.76
CA GLN A 2 14.62 21.41 9.14
C GLN A 2 15.21 20.82 7.86
N ASN A 3 16.51 21.06 7.65
CA ASN A 3 17.28 20.45 6.58
C ASN A 3 17.33 18.93 6.80
N PHE A 4 16.50 18.18 6.08
CA PHE A 4 16.57 16.72 6.05
C PHE A 4 17.85 16.31 5.33
N SER A 5 18.76 15.68 6.08
CA SER A 5 19.97 15.05 5.53
C SER A 5 19.58 13.90 4.57
N PRO A 6 20.19 13.78 3.37
CA PRO A 6 19.72 12.92 2.28
C PRO A 6 19.99 11.41 2.46
N ALA A 7 20.25 10.92 3.67
CA ALA A 7 20.63 9.54 3.89
C ALA A 7 20.02 8.96 5.17
N THR A 8 18.73 8.59 5.14
CA THR A 8 18.32 7.44 5.96
C THR A 8 18.92 6.20 5.29
N PRO A 9 19.91 5.52 5.89
CA PRO A 9 20.55 4.39 5.23
C PRO A 9 19.55 3.23 5.10
N SER A 10 19.16 2.90 3.88
CA SER A 10 18.34 1.71 3.60
C SER A 10 19.25 0.48 3.49
N LYS A 11 18.97 -0.58 4.24
CA LYS A 11 19.70 -1.85 4.13
C LYS A 11 19.32 -2.56 2.82
N ARG A 12 20.31 -3.11 2.10
CA ARG A 12 20.11 -3.86 0.84
C ARG A 12 19.89 -5.35 1.14
N GLY A 13 19.02 -6.01 0.37
CA GLY A 13 18.71 -7.43 0.53
C GLY A 13 18.17 -7.82 1.92
N ALA A 14 17.60 -6.86 2.66
CA ALA A 14 17.23 -7.05 4.06
C ALA A 14 15.86 -7.74 4.23
N VAL A 15 14.98 -7.61 3.23
CA VAL A 15 13.61 -8.11 3.31
C VAL A 15 13.59 -9.64 3.28
N GLN A 16 12.93 -10.25 4.27
CA GLN A 16 12.73 -11.70 4.36
C GLN A 16 11.23 -12.01 4.30
N PRO A 17 10.68 -12.43 3.15
CA PRO A 17 9.23 -12.48 2.92
C PRO A 17 8.45 -13.34 3.93
N ILE A 18 8.90 -14.57 4.16
CA ILE A 18 8.23 -15.50 5.08
C ILE A 18 8.32 -14.99 6.53
N TYR A 19 9.46 -14.41 6.90
CA TYR A 19 9.63 -13.81 8.22
C TYR A 19 8.70 -12.60 8.41
N CYS A 20 8.55 -11.75 7.40
CA CYS A 20 7.64 -10.61 7.44
C CYS A 20 6.20 -11.05 7.69
N LEU A 21 5.74 -12.10 7.00
CA LEU A 21 4.40 -12.66 7.20
C LEU A 21 4.20 -13.24 8.60
N LYS A 22 5.15 -14.06 9.08
CA LYS A 22 5.09 -14.65 10.43
C LYS A 22 5.10 -13.59 11.53
N THR A 23 6.02 -12.64 11.44
CA THR A 23 6.15 -11.55 12.41
C THR A 23 4.97 -10.59 12.33
N GLY A 24 4.47 -10.31 11.12
CA GLY A 24 3.26 -9.53 10.90
C GLY A 24 2.03 -10.15 11.55
N TRP A 25 1.85 -11.47 11.43
CA TRP A 25 0.80 -12.21 12.15
C TRP A 25 0.94 -12.05 13.67
N ILE A 26 2.14 -12.30 14.21
CA ILE A 26 2.41 -12.20 15.65
C ILE A 26 2.08 -10.79 16.17
N LEU A 27 2.33 -9.76 15.39
CA LEU A 27 2.13 -8.37 15.77
C LEU A 27 0.66 -8.00 15.97
N VAL A 28 -0.21 -8.49 15.09
CA VAL A 28 -1.63 -8.14 15.09
C VAL A 28 -2.50 -9.17 15.79
N ARG A 29 -2.01 -10.38 16.07
CA ARG A 29 -2.83 -11.50 16.60
C ARG A 29 -3.59 -11.15 17.90
N ASP A 30 -2.98 -10.39 18.81
CA ASP A 30 -3.57 -10.10 20.12
C ASP A 30 -4.81 -9.18 20.01
N GLN A 31 -4.86 -8.36 18.95
CA GLN A 31 -5.99 -7.47 18.65
C GLN A 31 -6.52 -7.73 17.22
N TYR A 32 -6.51 -9.00 16.80
CA TYR A 32 -6.72 -9.37 15.40
C TYR A 32 -8.05 -8.85 14.85
N TRP A 33 -9.16 -9.07 15.57
CA TRP A 33 -10.49 -8.63 15.15
C TRP A 33 -10.63 -7.11 15.05
N LEU A 34 -9.90 -6.37 15.90
CA LEU A 34 -9.82 -4.92 15.80
C LEU A 34 -9.16 -4.52 14.47
N PHE A 35 -8.03 -5.12 14.13
CA PHE A 35 -7.35 -4.84 12.86
C PHE A 35 -8.17 -5.30 11.65
N VAL A 36 -8.90 -6.42 11.72
CA VAL A 36 -9.85 -6.83 10.66
C VAL A 36 -10.90 -5.73 10.44
N GLY A 37 -11.52 -5.24 11.53
CA GLY A 37 -12.49 -4.15 11.47
C GLY A 37 -11.89 -2.86 10.91
N MET A 38 -10.69 -2.50 11.35
CA MET A 38 -9.98 -1.32 10.85
C MET A 38 -9.64 -1.46 9.36
N SER A 39 -9.13 -2.62 8.91
CA SER A 39 -8.82 -2.86 7.49
C SER A 39 -10.06 -2.86 6.61
N ALA A 40 -11.18 -3.42 7.08
CA ALA A 40 -12.44 -3.37 6.35
C ALA A 40 -12.94 -1.92 6.18
N VAL A 41 -12.94 -1.14 7.26
CA VAL A 41 -13.34 0.28 7.20
C VAL A 41 -12.36 1.09 6.35
N ALA A 42 -11.06 0.83 6.45
CA ALA A 42 -10.04 1.49 5.65
C ALA A 42 -10.27 1.28 4.14
N ILE A 43 -10.62 0.06 3.71
CA ILE A 43 -10.88 -0.23 2.29
C ILE A 43 -12.21 0.39 1.84
N ILE A 44 -13.27 0.20 2.62
CA ILE A 44 -14.59 0.73 2.28
C ILE A 44 -14.50 2.25 2.16
N LEU A 45 -14.08 2.96 3.21
CA LEU A 45 -13.97 4.41 3.19
C LEU A 45 -12.89 4.90 2.23
N GLY A 46 -11.77 4.19 2.12
CA GLY A 46 -10.68 4.55 1.22
C GLY A 46 -11.06 4.50 -0.26
N SER A 47 -12.05 3.67 -0.63
CA SER A 47 -12.55 3.51 -2.00
C SER A 47 -13.77 4.36 -2.34
N LEU A 48 -14.43 5.00 -1.36
CA LEU A 48 -15.62 5.82 -1.60
C LEU A 48 -15.34 7.06 -2.46
N VAL A 49 -14.14 7.62 -2.36
CA VAL A 49 -13.79 8.88 -3.05
C VAL A 49 -12.95 8.57 -4.31
N PRO A 50 -13.29 9.16 -5.48
CA PRO A 50 -12.53 8.99 -6.70
C PRO A 50 -11.04 9.31 -6.51
N PHE A 51 -10.20 8.66 -7.34
CA PHE A 51 -8.74 8.79 -7.31
C PHE A 51 -8.08 8.36 -5.98
N GLY A 52 -8.82 7.70 -5.09
CA GLY A 52 -8.28 7.15 -3.85
C GLY A 52 -7.89 8.23 -2.84
N ILE A 53 -8.47 9.43 -2.89
CA ILE A 53 -8.12 10.53 -1.98
C ILE A 53 -8.23 10.12 -0.50
N MET A 54 -9.20 9.27 -0.15
CA MET A 54 -9.33 8.73 1.21
C MET A 54 -8.43 7.52 1.48
N PHE A 55 -7.90 6.87 0.45
CA PHE A 55 -7.06 5.68 0.63
C PHE A 55 -5.77 6.01 1.37
N GLY A 56 -5.10 7.11 1.02
CA GLY A 56 -3.89 7.58 1.69
C GLY A 56 -4.01 7.70 3.22
N PRO A 57 -4.91 8.55 3.75
CA PRO A 57 -5.07 8.72 5.20
C PRO A 57 -5.53 7.43 5.89
N MET A 58 -6.38 6.61 5.25
CA MET A 58 -6.78 5.31 5.80
C MET A 58 -5.58 4.36 5.96
N MET A 59 -4.71 4.28 4.95
CA MET A 59 -3.50 3.48 5.02
C MET A 59 -2.52 4.01 6.07
N CYS A 60 -2.37 5.33 6.19
CA CYS A 60 -1.58 5.95 7.26
C CYS A 60 -2.12 5.57 8.65
N GLY A 61 -3.44 5.54 8.84
CA GLY A 61 -4.07 5.11 10.09
C GLY A 61 -3.76 3.66 10.47
N ILE A 62 -3.79 2.76 9.48
CA ILE A 62 -3.39 1.36 9.69
C ILE A 62 -1.91 1.27 10.07
N TYR A 63 -1.00 1.87 9.32
CA TYR A 63 0.43 1.80 9.63
C TYR A 63 0.79 2.44 10.96
N LEU A 64 0.14 3.55 11.32
CA LEU A 64 0.25 4.17 12.65
C LEU A 64 -0.12 3.18 13.75
N SER A 65 -1.20 2.43 13.57
CA SER A 65 -1.67 1.42 14.52
C SER A 65 -0.73 0.21 14.59
N VAL A 66 -0.22 -0.24 13.45
CA VAL A 66 0.77 -1.32 13.39
C VAL A 66 2.07 -0.92 14.11
N PHE A 67 2.54 0.31 13.94
CA PHE A 67 3.72 0.81 14.66
C PHE A 67 3.49 1.00 16.16
N GLN A 68 2.28 1.37 16.60
CA GLN A 68 1.91 1.35 18.02
C GLN A 68 2.03 -0.07 18.60
N ARG A 69 1.51 -1.08 17.90
CA ARG A 69 1.67 -2.49 18.29
C ARG A 69 3.13 -2.91 18.37
N ARG A 70 3.98 -2.49 17.42
CA ARG A 70 5.44 -2.79 17.46
C ARG A 70 6.09 -2.21 18.71
N ARG A 71 5.59 -1.08 19.19
CA ARG A 71 6.06 -0.40 20.42
C ARG A 71 5.44 -0.98 21.70
N GLY A 72 4.72 -2.10 21.62
CA GLY A 72 4.08 -2.73 22.78
C GLY A 72 2.83 -2.00 23.29
N GLN A 73 2.29 -1.04 22.51
CA GLN A 73 1.10 -0.29 22.89
C GLN A 73 -0.17 -1.04 22.46
N THR A 74 -1.27 -0.79 23.16
CA THR A 74 -2.61 -1.21 22.75
C THR A 74 -3.18 -0.21 21.77
N VAL A 75 -3.88 -0.71 20.75
CA VAL A 75 -4.55 0.11 19.73
C VAL A 75 -6.04 0.17 20.04
N GLU A 76 -6.63 1.33 19.83
CA GLU A 76 -8.08 1.52 19.81
C GLU A 76 -8.56 1.77 18.38
N PHE A 77 -9.81 1.44 18.08
CA PHE A 77 -10.38 1.61 16.74
C PHE A 77 -10.23 3.05 16.20
N GLY A 78 -10.37 4.05 17.08
CA GLY A 78 -10.21 5.46 16.73
C GLY A 78 -8.82 5.83 16.18
N ALA A 79 -7.79 5.01 16.44
CA ALA A 79 -6.46 5.22 15.89
C ALA A 79 -6.42 5.17 14.35
N LEU A 80 -7.38 4.46 13.72
CA LEU A 80 -7.54 4.46 12.26
C LEU A 80 -7.70 5.89 11.72
N PHE A 81 -8.53 6.69 12.38
CA PHE A 81 -8.83 8.04 11.91
C PHE A 81 -7.73 9.05 12.23
N LYS A 82 -6.77 8.72 13.10
CA LYS A 82 -5.55 9.54 13.28
C LYS A 82 -4.67 9.56 12.02
N GLY A 83 -4.90 8.67 11.07
CA GLY A 83 -4.28 8.75 9.74
C GLY A 83 -4.59 10.05 8.98
N PHE A 84 -5.70 10.73 9.31
CA PHE A 84 -6.03 12.04 8.73
C PHE A 84 -5.08 13.17 9.16
N ASP A 85 -4.31 13.00 10.23
CA ASP A 85 -3.24 13.95 10.59
C ASP A 85 -2.17 14.04 9.47
N PHE A 86 -2.09 13.03 8.61
CA PHE A 86 -1.19 12.94 7.46
C PHE A 86 -1.92 13.13 6.12
N PHE A 87 -3.13 13.70 6.12
CA PHE A 87 -3.99 13.78 4.94
C PHE A 87 -3.30 14.39 3.72
N GLY A 88 -2.70 15.57 3.85
CA GLY A 88 -2.07 16.27 2.72
C GLY A 88 -0.96 15.44 2.08
N GLU A 89 0.00 14.97 2.89
CA GLU A 89 1.16 14.23 2.40
C GLU A 89 0.79 12.84 1.86
N SER A 90 -0.18 12.18 2.49
CA SER A 90 -0.66 10.88 2.02
C SER A 90 -1.44 11.00 0.70
N VAL A 91 -2.27 12.03 0.51
CA VAL A 91 -2.94 12.32 -0.76
C VAL A 91 -1.93 12.59 -1.86
N VAL A 92 -0.89 13.39 -1.59
CA VAL A 92 0.19 13.61 -2.55
C VAL A 92 0.84 12.29 -2.96
N ALA A 93 1.21 11.43 -2.01
CA ALA A 93 1.79 10.12 -2.32
C ALA A 93 0.81 9.23 -3.10
N THR A 94 -0.48 9.24 -2.75
CA THR A 94 -1.52 8.50 -3.47
C THR A 94 -1.67 8.99 -4.91
N LEU A 95 -1.75 10.30 -5.15
CA LEU A 95 -1.88 10.84 -6.50
C LEU A 95 -0.65 10.52 -7.36
N VAL A 96 0.56 10.58 -6.79
CA VAL A 96 1.79 10.21 -7.50
C VAL A 96 1.77 8.71 -7.90
N HIS A 97 1.14 7.85 -7.10
CA HIS A 97 0.96 6.43 -7.44
C HIS A 97 -0.14 6.22 -8.51
N TYR A 98 -1.31 6.85 -8.36
CA TYR A 98 -2.44 6.64 -9.27
C TYR A 98 -2.28 7.33 -10.63
N LEU A 99 -1.54 8.44 -10.71
CA LEU A 99 -1.43 9.23 -11.93
C LEU A 99 -0.88 8.44 -13.14
N PRO A 100 0.24 7.69 -13.05
CA PRO A 100 0.71 6.84 -14.14
C PRO A 100 -0.34 5.80 -14.60
N ILE A 101 -1.07 5.23 -13.64
CA ILE A 101 -2.12 4.23 -13.92
C ILE A 101 -3.24 4.91 -14.73
N VAL A 102 -3.73 6.06 -14.29
CA VAL A 102 -4.81 6.82 -14.92
C VAL A 102 -4.42 7.29 -16.33
N ILE A 103 -3.18 7.75 -16.54
CA ILE A 103 -2.67 8.19 -17.85
C ILE A 103 -2.73 7.06 -18.88
N ILE A 104 -2.57 5.81 -18.47
CA ILE A 104 -2.61 4.64 -19.36
C ILE A 104 -4.03 4.10 -19.50
N ILE A 105 -4.76 4.03 -18.39
CA ILE A 105 -6.12 3.48 -18.32
C ILE A 105 -7.12 4.33 -19.10
N ILE A 106 -7.07 5.66 -18.99
CA ILE A 106 -8.09 6.54 -19.62
C ILE A 106 -8.08 6.41 -21.15
N PRO A 107 -6.94 6.58 -21.85
CA PRO A 107 -6.90 6.41 -23.31
C PRO A 107 -7.31 5.02 -23.75
N PHE A 108 -6.93 3.99 -22.98
CA PHE A 108 -7.35 2.62 -23.26
C PHE A 108 -8.86 2.46 -23.16
N TYR A 109 -9.52 2.96 -22.11
CA TYR A 109 -10.98 2.90 -22.01
C TYR A 109 -11.69 3.70 -23.10
N ILE A 110 -11.14 4.86 -23.49
CA ILE A 110 -11.68 5.64 -24.62
C ILE A 110 -11.61 4.81 -25.90
N ALA A 111 -10.46 4.22 -26.20
CA ALA A 111 -10.28 3.34 -27.35
C ALA A 111 -11.16 2.09 -27.27
N LEU A 112 -11.34 1.52 -26.08
CA LEU A 112 -12.16 0.34 -25.82
C LEU A 112 -13.64 0.63 -26.12
N TYR A 113 -14.19 1.69 -25.55
CA TYR A 113 -15.60 2.05 -25.78
C TYR A 113 -15.84 2.55 -27.21
N GLY A 114 -14.88 3.27 -27.80
CA GLY A 114 -14.92 3.64 -29.21
C GLY A 114 -14.91 2.42 -30.12
N GLY A 115 -14.03 1.46 -29.87
CA GLY A 115 -13.97 0.18 -30.58
C GLY A 115 -15.25 -0.63 -30.43
N LEU A 116 -15.78 -0.74 -29.20
CA LEU A 116 -17.06 -1.41 -28.91
C LEU A 116 -18.21 -0.78 -29.70
N PHE A 117 -18.26 0.55 -29.79
CA PHE A 117 -19.26 1.26 -30.59
C PHE A 117 -19.15 0.95 -32.08
N LEU A 118 -17.95 0.70 -32.61
CA LEU A 118 -17.76 0.35 -34.02
C LEU A 118 -18.21 -1.07 -34.36
N ILE A 119 -18.11 -2.01 -33.41
CA ILE A 119 -18.46 -3.43 -33.60
C ILE A 119 -19.89 -3.77 -33.16
N MET A 120 -20.67 -2.83 -32.62
CA MET A 120 -22.08 -3.07 -32.34
C MET A 120 -22.83 -3.47 -33.62
N PRO A 121 -23.77 -4.44 -33.55
CA PRO A 121 -24.57 -4.83 -34.70
C PRO A 121 -25.29 -3.59 -35.27
N ARG A 122 -24.95 -3.23 -36.51
CA ARG A 122 -25.66 -2.20 -37.26
C ARG A 122 -26.45 -2.91 -38.35
N GLN A 123 -27.75 -2.64 -38.43
CA GLN A 123 -28.64 -3.15 -39.49
C GLN A 123 -28.72 -4.68 -39.59
N GLY A 124 -28.75 -5.40 -38.46
CA GLY A 124 -28.98 -6.86 -38.44
C GLY A 124 -27.82 -7.71 -38.95
N ARG A 125 -26.64 -7.12 -39.18
CA ARG A 125 -25.40 -7.85 -39.45
C ARG A 125 -24.69 -8.13 -38.14
N ASP A 126 -24.59 -9.41 -37.79
CA ASP A 126 -23.83 -9.82 -36.63
C ASP A 126 -22.33 -9.54 -36.81
N PRO A 127 -21.60 -9.20 -35.73
CA PRO A 127 -20.16 -8.99 -35.80
C PRO A 127 -19.47 -10.28 -36.22
N ASP A 128 -18.49 -10.20 -37.12
CA ASP A 128 -17.68 -11.34 -37.52
C ASP A 128 -16.96 -11.91 -36.28
N PRO A 129 -17.08 -13.24 -35.99
CA PRO A 129 -16.38 -13.88 -34.87
C PRO A 129 -14.88 -13.55 -34.80
N SER A 130 -14.21 -13.36 -35.94
CA SER A 130 -12.79 -13.01 -35.99
C SER A 130 -12.50 -11.65 -35.31
N THR A 131 -13.40 -10.68 -35.45
CA THR A 131 -13.30 -9.34 -34.88
C THR A 131 -13.51 -9.39 -33.36
N LEU A 132 -14.48 -10.19 -32.90
CA LEU A 132 -14.73 -10.40 -31.47
C LEU A 132 -13.51 -11.05 -30.78
N ILE A 133 -12.93 -12.08 -31.40
CA ILE A 133 -11.72 -12.74 -30.88
C ILE A 133 -10.57 -11.75 -30.78
N GLY A 134 -10.33 -10.95 -31.83
CA GLY A 134 -9.30 -9.91 -31.83
C GLY A 134 -9.50 -8.88 -30.70
N PHE A 135 -10.74 -8.44 -30.49
CA PHE A 135 -11.08 -7.51 -29.41
C PHE A 135 -10.79 -8.09 -28.02
N PHE A 136 -11.21 -9.33 -27.76
CA PHE A 136 -10.91 -10.00 -26.49
C PHE A 136 -9.42 -10.27 -26.31
N ALA A 137 -8.69 -10.60 -27.38
CA ALA A 137 -7.24 -10.78 -27.31
C ALA A 137 -6.53 -9.48 -26.88
N VAL A 138 -6.93 -8.33 -27.42
CA VAL A 138 -6.41 -7.02 -27.01
C VAL A 138 -6.71 -6.75 -25.53
N LEU A 139 -7.92 -7.08 -25.05
CA LEU A 139 -8.29 -6.94 -23.64
C LEU A 139 -7.39 -7.78 -22.72
N VAL A 140 -7.15 -9.04 -23.08
CA VAL A 140 -6.29 -9.95 -22.30
C VAL A 140 -4.85 -9.45 -22.27
N VAL A 141 -4.28 -9.11 -23.42
CA VAL A 141 -2.90 -8.61 -23.52
C VAL A 141 -2.73 -7.32 -22.72
N PHE A 142 -3.66 -6.37 -22.87
CA PHE A 142 -3.64 -5.13 -22.10
C PHE A 142 -3.78 -5.39 -20.60
N GLY A 143 -4.68 -6.29 -20.20
CA GLY A 143 -4.86 -6.69 -18.80
C GLY A 143 -3.58 -7.27 -18.19
N LEU A 144 -2.85 -8.10 -18.93
CA LEU A 144 -1.56 -8.65 -18.50
C LEU A 144 -0.48 -7.56 -18.36
N ILE A 145 -0.40 -6.63 -19.32
CA ILE A 145 0.54 -5.49 -19.25
C ILE A 145 0.22 -4.62 -18.03
N MET A 146 -1.06 -4.31 -17.80
CA MET A 146 -1.50 -3.54 -16.64
C MET A 146 -1.23 -4.27 -15.33
N MET A 147 -1.44 -5.58 -15.27
CA MET A 147 -1.14 -6.39 -14.09
C MET A 147 0.35 -6.29 -13.73
N VAL A 148 1.24 -6.45 -14.71
CA VAL A 148 2.69 -6.30 -14.50
C VAL A 148 3.02 -4.88 -14.05
N LEU A 149 2.48 -3.85 -14.70
CA LEU A 149 2.70 -2.46 -14.35
C LEU A 149 2.27 -2.15 -12.90
N ILE A 150 1.07 -2.61 -12.50
CA ILE A 150 0.54 -2.40 -11.15
C ILE A 150 1.43 -3.10 -10.11
N ILE A 151 1.95 -4.29 -10.39
CA ILE A 151 2.91 -4.97 -9.50
C ILE A 151 4.19 -4.14 -9.36
N LEU A 152 4.76 -3.66 -10.47
CA LEU A 152 5.99 -2.86 -10.46
C LEU A 152 5.81 -1.55 -9.70
N LEU A 153 4.70 -0.84 -9.92
CA LEU A 153 4.36 0.37 -9.16
C LEU A 153 4.15 0.02 -7.69
N SER A 154 3.41 -1.05 -7.38
CA SER A 154 3.18 -1.48 -6.00
C SER A 154 4.50 -1.70 -5.25
N VAL A 155 5.50 -2.34 -5.86
CA VAL A 155 6.85 -2.51 -5.28
C VAL A 155 7.46 -1.15 -4.92
N ILE A 156 7.52 -0.22 -5.88
CA ILE A 156 8.16 1.10 -5.72
C ILE A 156 7.47 1.94 -4.63
N PHE A 157 6.13 1.87 -4.55
CA PHE A 157 5.33 2.68 -3.63
C PHE A 157 5.08 2.01 -2.27
N THR A 158 5.49 0.76 -2.07
CA THR A 158 5.17 -0.07 -0.88
C THR A 158 5.48 0.63 0.45
N PHE A 159 6.55 1.40 0.53
CA PHE A 159 7.00 2.04 1.78
C PHE A 159 6.55 3.50 1.94
N SER A 160 5.78 4.05 1.00
CA SER A 160 5.41 5.47 1.02
C SER A 160 4.59 5.84 2.26
N TYR A 161 3.50 5.13 2.54
CA TYR A 161 2.67 5.41 3.73
C TYR A 161 3.38 5.10 5.06
N PRO A 162 4.11 3.96 5.21
CA PRO A 162 4.98 3.72 6.37
C PRO A 162 5.95 4.89 6.64
N LEU A 163 6.62 5.39 5.60
CA LEU A 163 7.58 6.50 5.70
C LEU A 163 6.91 7.81 6.14
N ILE A 164 5.75 8.15 5.56
CA ILE A 164 5.00 9.35 5.93
C ILE A 164 4.67 9.32 7.43
N VAL A 165 4.18 8.19 7.94
CA VAL A 165 3.75 8.06 9.34
C VAL A 165 4.92 8.01 10.30
N ASP A 166 5.92 7.14 10.04
CA ASP A 166 7.03 6.91 10.95
C ASP A 166 8.01 8.09 10.99
N ARG A 167 8.26 8.72 9.83
CA ARG A 167 9.27 9.78 9.68
C ARG A 167 8.69 11.18 9.52
N LYS A 168 7.37 11.33 9.42
CA LYS A 168 6.67 12.62 9.25
C LYS A 168 7.22 13.46 8.08
N MET A 169 7.61 12.78 7.01
CA MET A 169 8.18 13.40 5.81
C MET A 169 7.11 13.77 4.79
N SER A 170 7.47 14.66 3.85
CA SER A 170 6.58 15.04 2.76
C SER A 170 6.25 13.84 1.86
N GLY A 171 5.08 13.85 1.22
CA GLY A 171 4.59 12.76 0.37
C GLY A 171 5.52 12.48 -0.80
N ILE A 172 6.08 13.52 -1.42
CA ILE A 172 7.02 13.37 -2.54
C ILE A 172 8.34 12.76 -2.06
N ASP A 173 8.86 13.22 -0.92
CA ASP A 173 10.12 12.69 -0.38
C ASP A 173 9.94 11.24 0.10
N ALA A 174 8.78 10.91 0.67
CA ALA A 174 8.41 9.54 1.02
C ALA A 174 8.37 8.62 -0.21
N VAL A 175 7.76 9.06 -1.32
CA VAL A 175 7.73 8.28 -2.57
C VAL A 175 9.13 8.07 -3.12
N LYS A 176 9.96 9.12 -3.17
CA LYS A 176 11.35 9.01 -3.66
C LYS A 176 12.19 8.08 -2.80
N LEU A 177 12.06 8.16 -1.47
CA LEU A 177 12.78 7.31 -0.55
C LEU A 177 12.27 5.87 -0.58
N SER A 178 10.95 5.68 -0.69
CA SER A 178 10.31 4.37 -0.92
C SER A 178 10.88 3.73 -2.18
N ALA A 179 10.93 4.46 -3.30
CA ALA A 179 11.45 3.96 -4.57
C ALA A 179 12.91 3.50 -4.44
N ARG A 180 13.77 4.29 -3.78
CA ARG A 180 15.18 3.92 -3.57
C ARG A 180 15.31 2.66 -2.70
N GLY A 181 14.59 2.59 -1.58
CA GLY A 181 14.63 1.44 -0.68
C GLY A 181 14.03 0.18 -1.29
N ALA A 182 12.93 0.32 -2.05
CA ALA A 182 12.27 -0.76 -2.76
C ALA A 182 13.13 -1.32 -3.89
N LEU A 183 13.73 -0.47 -4.73
CA LEU A 183 14.62 -0.90 -5.81
C LEU A 183 15.89 -1.59 -5.26
N ALA A 184 16.42 -1.11 -4.13
CA ALA A 184 17.53 -1.76 -3.44
C ALA A 184 17.19 -3.15 -2.84
N ASN A 185 15.90 -3.45 -2.71
CA ASN A 185 15.37 -4.71 -2.17
C ASN A 185 14.34 -5.35 -3.13
N PHE A 186 14.49 -5.12 -4.44
CA PHE A 186 13.43 -5.39 -5.42
C PHE A 186 12.96 -6.85 -5.39
N TRP A 187 13.87 -7.82 -5.51
CA TRP A 187 13.50 -9.23 -5.61
C TRP A 187 12.85 -9.79 -4.34
N PRO A 188 13.40 -9.58 -3.13
CA PRO A 188 12.71 -10.03 -1.92
C PRO A 188 11.38 -9.31 -1.70
N LEU A 189 11.29 -8.01 -2.01
CA LEU A 189 10.04 -7.25 -1.87
C LEU A 189 8.98 -7.72 -2.87
N LEU A 190 9.38 -8.00 -4.12
CA LEU A 190 8.52 -8.62 -5.12
C LEU A 190 8.00 -9.98 -4.62
N GLY A 191 8.87 -10.82 -4.06
CA GLY A 191 8.47 -12.10 -3.46
C GLY A 191 7.44 -11.94 -2.33
N LEU A 192 7.62 -10.95 -1.45
CA LEU A 192 6.64 -10.64 -0.41
C LEU A 192 5.29 -10.19 -0.98
N LEU A 193 5.30 -9.31 -1.99
CA LEU A 193 4.07 -8.84 -2.62
C LEU A 193 3.36 -9.94 -3.40
N LEU A 194 4.09 -10.84 -4.05
CA LEU A 194 3.51 -12.01 -4.70
C LEU A 194 2.90 -12.98 -3.68
N LEU A 195 3.55 -13.22 -2.55
CA LEU A 195 2.97 -14.02 -1.46
C LEU A 195 1.69 -13.37 -0.91
N ASN A 196 1.71 -12.06 -0.66
CA ASN A 196 0.52 -11.32 -0.25
C ASN A 196 -0.59 -11.41 -1.32
N GLY A 197 -0.23 -11.33 -2.60
CA GLY A 197 -1.13 -11.49 -3.73
C GLY A 197 -1.77 -12.88 -3.79
N LEU A 198 -0.99 -13.94 -3.56
CA LEU A 198 -1.51 -15.32 -3.49
C LEU A 198 -2.44 -15.52 -2.28
N ILE A 199 -2.10 -14.97 -1.12
CA ILE A 199 -2.98 -14.98 0.06
C ILE A 199 -4.29 -14.23 -0.25
N GLY A 200 -4.19 -13.05 -0.87
CA GLY A 200 -5.35 -12.28 -1.31
C GLY A 200 -6.21 -13.04 -2.32
N PHE A 201 -5.59 -13.72 -3.29
CA PHE A 201 -6.27 -14.54 -4.28
C PHE A 201 -6.99 -15.74 -3.63
N ALA A 202 -6.34 -16.45 -2.72
CA ALA A 202 -7.01 -17.47 -1.91
C ALA A 202 -8.19 -16.89 -1.11
N GLY A 203 -8.04 -15.67 -0.59
CA GLY A 203 -9.11 -14.94 0.08
C GLY A 203 -10.31 -14.64 -0.82
N VAL A 204 -10.08 -14.30 -2.10
CA VAL A 204 -11.14 -14.14 -3.12
C VAL A 204 -11.88 -15.46 -3.33
N LEU A 205 -11.13 -16.56 -3.52
CA LEU A 205 -11.70 -17.90 -3.70
C LEU A 205 -12.56 -18.36 -2.52
N LEU A 206 -12.26 -17.88 -1.31
CA LEU A 206 -13.07 -18.05 -0.10
C LEU A 206 -14.18 -16.99 0.03
N CYS A 207 -14.92 -16.74 -1.06
CA CYS A 207 -16.08 -15.83 -1.14
C CYS A 207 -15.79 -14.39 -0.71
N TYR A 208 -14.61 -13.85 -1.02
CA TYR A 208 -14.13 -12.49 -0.65
C TYR A 208 -13.96 -12.22 0.87
N VAL A 209 -14.61 -12.98 1.74
CA VAL A 209 -14.46 -12.86 3.20
C VAL A 209 -13.01 -13.07 3.61
N GLY A 210 -12.33 -14.03 2.97
CA GLY A 210 -10.92 -14.34 3.26
C GLY A 210 -9.97 -13.17 3.02
N ILE A 211 -10.29 -12.21 2.13
CA ILE A 211 -9.47 -11.01 1.91
C ILE A 211 -9.43 -10.17 3.18
N PHE A 212 -10.60 -9.89 3.78
CA PHE A 212 -10.69 -9.07 4.99
C PHE A 212 -9.96 -9.69 6.18
N LEU A 213 -9.96 -11.01 6.26
CA LEU A 213 -9.23 -11.76 7.29
C LEU A 213 -7.71 -11.71 7.05
N ALA A 214 -7.26 -11.74 5.80
CA ALA A 214 -5.84 -11.72 5.47
C ALA A 214 -5.19 -10.33 5.56
N LEU A 215 -5.95 -9.26 5.30
CA LEU A 215 -5.43 -7.89 5.18
C LEU A 215 -4.61 -7.40 6.38
N PRO A 216 -5.04 -7.58 7.65
CA PRO A 216 -4.23 -7.20 8.81
C PRO A 216 -2.82 -7.77 8.76
N VAL A 217 -2.71 -9.03 8.33
CA VAL A 217 -1.45 -9.77 8.29
C VAL A 217 -0.57 -9.26 7.16
N THR A 218 -1.13 -9.06 5.97
CA THR A 218 -0.36 -8.58 4.81
C THR A 218 0.12 -7.14 5.02
N LEU A 219 -0.69 -6.29 5.65
CA LEU A 219 -0.33 -4.90 5.97
C LEU A 219 0.74 -4.85 7.08
N ALA A 220 0.60 -5.67 8.12
CA ALA A 220 1.62 -5.81 9.16
C ALA A 220 2.94 -6.37 8.60
N ALA A 221 2.88 -7.32 7.65
CA ALA A 221 4.07 -7.85 6.99
C ALA A 221 4.83 -6.77 6.21
N ILE A 222 4.12 -5.84 5.55
CA ILE A 222 4.74 -4.68 4.90
C ILE A 222 5.41 -3.76 5.94
N ALA A 223 4.80 -3.55 7.10
CA ALA A 223 5.41 -2.76 8.16
C ALA A 223 6.68 -3.41 8.73
N VAL A 224 6.71 -4.74 8.84
CA VAL A 224 7.93 -5.48 9.22
C VAL A 224 9.00 -5.38 8.14
N ALA A 225 8.63 -5.49 6.85
CA ALA A 225 9.57 -5.28 5.75
C ALA A 225 10.14 -3.86 5.75
N TYR A 226 9.31 -2.85 6.04
CA TYR A 226 9.73 -1.47 6.22
C TYR A 226 10.79 -1.34 7.33
N GLU A 227 10.55 -1.95 8.49
CA GLU A 227 11.51 -1.97 9.61
C GLU A 227 12.82 -2.66 9.23
N GLN A 228 12.78 -3.75 8.45
CA GLN A 228 13.99 -4.42 7.97
C GLN A 228 14.84 -3.52 7.06
N VAL A 229 14.20 -2.70 6.22
CA VAL A 229 14.88 -1.82 5.25
C VAL A 229 15.38 -0.53 5.91
N PHE A 230 14.54 0.16 6.69
CA PHE A 230 14.81 1.51 7.19
C PHE A 230 15.02 1.59 8.71
N GLY A 231 14.63 0.56 9.47
CA GLY A 231 14.44 0.65 10.92
C GLY A 231 13.23 1.52 11.30
N LEU A 232 12.72 1.35 12.51
CA LEU A 232 11.70 2.24 13.07
C LEU A 232 12.33 3.55 13.55
N GLY A 233 11.64 4.67 13.36
CA GLY A 233 12.06 5.96 13.92
C GLY A 233 12.02 5.97 15.44
N GLU A 234 12.97 6.67 16.07
CA GLU A 234 12.95 6.92 17.51
C GLU A 234 11.72 7.75 17.88
N VAL A 235 11.00 7.32 18.92
CA VAL A 235 10.01 8.18 19.58
C VAL A 235 10.82 9.17 20.42
N PRO A 236 10.60 10.49 20.32
CA PRO A 236 11.16 11.42 21.29
C PRO A 236 10.77 10.92 22.69
N GLY A 237 11.75 10.52 23.49
CA GLY A 237 11.51 10.10 24.86
C GLY A 237 10.80 11.23 25.63
N PRO A 238 10.12 10.93 26.74
CA PRO A 238 9.65 11.99 27.62
C PRO A 238 10.82 12.93 27.92
N ILE A 239 10.60 14.25 27.79
CA ILE A 239 11.58 15.24 28.24
C ILE A 239 11.66 15.05 29.75
N LEU A 240 12.60 14.23 30.19
CA LEU A 240 12.86 14.05 31.60
C LEU A 240 13.39 15.40 32.11
N PRO A 241 12.83 15.95 33.20
CA PRO A 241 13.47 17.08 33.85
C PRO A 241 14.91 16.70 34.19
N PRO A 242 15.85 17.66 34.15
CA PRO A 242 17.24 17.39 34.48
C PRO A 242 17.32 16.71 35.86
N PRO A 243 18.21 15.73 36.04
CA PRO A 243 18.36 15.05 37.32
C PRO A 243 18.57 16.09 38.44
N PRO A 244 17.96 15.90 39.62
CA PRO A 244 18.14 16.82 40.73
C PRO A 244 19.65 16.98 41.03
N PRO A 245 20.12 18.18 41.40
CA PRO A 245 21.52 18.39 41.72
C PRO A 245 21.97 17.38 42.77
N SER A 246 22.99 16.59 42.45
CA SER A 246 23.66 15.76 43.45
C SER A 246 24.41 16.68 44.39
N PHE A 247 23.84 16.95 45.56
CA PHE A 247 24.57 17.59 46.65
C PHE A 247 25.55 16.56 47.22
N THR A 248 26.79 16.60 46.75
CA THR A 248 27.95 15.97 47.40
C THR A 248 28.56 16.95 48.40
#